data_AF-A0A1J5RUU9-F1
#
_entry.id   AF-A0A1J5RUU9-F1
#
_cell.length_a   1.000
_cell.length_b   1.000
_cell.length_c   1.000
_cell.angle_alpha   90.00
_cell.angle_beta   90.00
_cell.angle_gamma   90.00
#
_symmetry.space_group_name_H-M   'P 1'
#
loop_
_entity.id
_entity.type
_entity.pdbx_description
1 polymer ?
#
loop_
_entity_poly.entity_id
_entity_poly.type
_entity_poly.pdbx_seq_one_letter_code
_entity_poly.pdbx_strand_id
1 'polypeptide(L)'
;MLEAIGLIRSYVEGFSKKNFLADRRTQQAVILNIVVIGEADTKLADEYPEFVALHPDVQWKSMRGMRNRMAHGYFDINLDIVWDTIQQSIPALGQQIQQLRQHQG
;
A
#
# COMPACT_ATOMS: atom_id res chain seq x y z
N MET A 1 -3.56 -7.97 -3.53
CA MET A 1 -3.41 -6.50 -3.46
C MET A 1 -4.67 -5.81 -2.93
N LEU A 2 -5.84 -5.92 -3.58
CA LEU A 2 -7.09 -5.31 -3.09
C LEU A 2 -7.50 -5.76 -1.68
N GLU A 3 -7.28 -7.04 -1.34
CA GLU A 3 -7.53 -7.55 0.02
C GLU A 3 -6.69 -6.83 1.09
N ALA A 4 -5.38 -6.70 0.88
CA ALA A 4 -4.49 -5.99 1.79
C ALA A 4 -4.88 -4.50 1.94
N ILE A 5 -5.31 -3.86 0.85
CA ILE A 5 -5.87 -2.50 0.88
C ILE A 5 -7.14 -2.45 1.74
N GLY A 6 -8.02 -3.43 1.61
CA GLY A 6 -9.23 -3.58 2.43
C GLY A 6 -8.91 -3.74 3.91
N LEU A 7 -7.93 -4.58 4.25
CA LEU A 7 -7.47 -4.79 5.63
C LEU A 7 -6.88 -3.52 6.24
N ILE A 8 -6.03 -2.79 5.51
CA ILE A 8 -5.50 -1.50 5.99
C ILE A 8 -6.65 -0.56 6.36
N ARG A 9 -7.64 -0.42 5.47
CA ARG A 9 -8.78 0.47 5.67
C ARG A 9 -9.62 0.07 6.88
N SER A 10 -9.87 -1.22 7.08
CA SER A 10 -10.66 -1.69 8.24
C SER A 10 -9.94 -1.49 9.57
N TYR A 11 -8.61 -1.62 9.60
CA TYR A 11 -7.84 -1.41 10.83
C TYR A 11 -7.80 0.06 11.27
N VAL A 12 -7.92 1.01 10.35
CA VAL A 12 -7.88 2.44 10.66
C VAL A 12 -9.24 3.12 10.59
N GLU A 13 -10.32 2.35 10.45
CA GLU A 13 -11.66 2.91 10.40
C GLU A 13 -11.98 3.62 11.72
N GLY A 14 -12.37 4.89 11.65
CA GLY A 14 -12.62 5.73 12.82
C GLY A 14 -11.36 6.17 13.59
N PHE A 15 -10.15 5.85 13.11
CA PHE A 15 -8.92 6.31 13.75
C PHE A 15 -8.64 7.78 13.42
N SER A 16 -8.30 8.55 14.45
CA SER A 16 -7.52 9.78 14.25
C SER A 16 -6.03 9.43 14.14
N LYS A 17 -5.23 10.34 13.58
CA LYS A 17 -3.76 10.20 13.54
C LYS A 17 -3.18 9.92 14.94
N LYS A 18 -3.68 10.63 15.96
CA LYS A 18 -3.25 10.44 17.36
C LYS A 18 -3.55 9.01 17.85
N ASN A 19 -4.74 8.47 17.55
CA ASN A 19 -5.11 7.11 17.94
C ASN A 19 -4.20 6.08 17.23
N PHE A 20 -3.91 6.31 15.95
CA PHE A 20 -3.00 5.46 15.19
C PHE A 20 -1.59 5.45 15.78
N LEU A 21 -1.04 6.63 16.09
CA LEU A 21 0.30 6.75 16.69
C LEU A 21 0.39 6.14 18.11
N ALA A 22 -0.74 6.02 18.82
CA ALA A 22 -0.80 5.39 20.13
C ALA A 22 -1.02 3.86 20.08
N ASP A 23 -1.45 3.30 18.95
CA ASP A 23 -1.77 1.88 18.81
C ASP A 23 -0.73 1.12 17.98
N ARG A 24 0.24 0.54 18.68
CA ARG A 24 1.33 -0.25 18.07
C ARG A 24 0.84 -1.49 17.33
N ARG A 25 -0.24 -2.12 17.79
CA ARG A 25 -0.79 -3.32 17.12
C ARG A 25 -1.33 -2.94 15.75
N THR A 26 -2.09 -1.85 15.68
CA THR A 26 -2.65 -1.33 14.43
C THR A 26 -1.54 -0.86 13.49
N GLN A 27 -0.51 -0.17 14.00
CA GLN A 27 0.66 0.21 13.19
C GLN A 27 1.32 -1.01 12.54
N GLN A 28 1.60 -2.07 13.32
CA GLN A 28 2.21 -3.30 12.81
C GLN A 28 1.34 -3.99 11.77
N ALA A 29 0.04 -4.09 12.01
CA ALA A 29 -0.90 -4.70 11.07
C ALA A 29 -0.96 -3.93 9.74
N VAL A 30 -0.95 -2.60 9.79
CA VAL A 30 -0.94 -1.76 8.59
C VAL A 30 0.38 -1.87 7.84
N ILE A 31 1.53 -1.77 8.53
CA ILE A 31 2.85 -1.86 7.91
C ILE A 31 3.01 -3.20 7.17
N LEU A 32 2.57 -4.31 7.79
CA LEU A 32 2.61 -5.63 7.15
C LEU A 32 1.83 -5.62 5.83
N ASN A 33 0.62 -5.07 5.81
CA ASN A 33 -0.20 -5.03 4.61
C ASN A 33 0.39 -4.10 3.53
N ILE A 34 1.07 -3.01 3.90
CA ILE A 34 1.81 -2.17 2.95
C ILE A 34 2.96 -2.97 2.30
N VAL A 35 3.68 -3.79 3.07
CA VAL A 35 4.73 -4.67 2.53
C VAL A 35 4.13 -5.69 1.56
N VAL A 36 3.01 -6.33 1.92
CA VAL A 36 2.30 -7.29 1.05
C VAL A 36 1.88 -6.64 -0.28
N ILE A 37 1.41 -5.39 -0.25
CA ILE A 37 1.07 -4.64 -1.47
C ILE A 37 2.32 -4.45 -2.35
N GLY A 38 3.44 -4.00 -1.77
CA GLY A 38 4.67 -3.78 -2.52
C GLY A 38 5.30 -5.07 -3.06
N GLU A 39 5.13 -6.20 -2.39
CA GLU A 39 5.54 -7.52 -2.91
C GLU A 39 4.67 -7.96 -4.09
N ALA A 40 3.34 -7.77 -3.99
CA ALA A 40 2.43 -8.08 -5.09
C ALA A 40 2.73 -7.23 -6.34
N ASP A 41 3.04 -5.95 -6.14
CA ASP A 41 3.47 -5.05 -7.21
C ASP A 41 4.82 -5.48 -7.84
N THR A 42 5.79 -5.84 -6.99
CA THR A 42 7.08 -6.34 -7.48
C THR A 42 6.88 -7.55 -8.39
N LYS A 43 6.11 -8.55 -7.94
CA LYS A 43 5.79 -9.74 -8.73
C LYS A 43 5.06 -9.41 -10.03
N LEU A 44 4.07 -8.51 -10.00
CA LEU A 44 3.34 -8.12 -11.20
C LEU A 44 4.25 -7.51 -12.26
N ALA A 45 5.16 -6.62 -11.86
CA ALA A 45 6.11 -6.00 -12.78
C ALA A 45 7.21 -6.96 -13.26
N ASP A 46 7.55 -8.00 -12.49
CA ASP A 46 8.53 -9.01 -12.91
C ASP A 46 7.90 -10.07 -13.83
N GLU A 47 6.66 -10.49 -13.57
CA GLU A 47 5.96 -11.51 -14.35
C GLU A 47 5.23 -10.94 -15.59
N TYR A 48 4.75 -9.69 -15.50
CA TYR A 48 3.95 -9.03 -16.54
C TYR A 48 4.49 -7.62 -16.87
N PRO A 49 5.75 -7.49 -17.33
CA PRO A 49 6.37 -6.20 -17.59
C PRO A 49 5.65 -5.38 -18.66
N GLU A 50 5.07 -6.04 -19.68
CA GLU A 50 4.30 -5.37 -20.74
C GLU A 50 3.01 -4.73 -20.21
N PHE A 51 2.29 -5.41 -19.31
CA PHE A 51 1.11 -4.87 -18.65
C PHE A 51 1.45 -3.62 -17.85
N VAL A 52 2.53 -3.67 -17.06
CA VAL A 52 2.99 -2.54 -16.28
C VAL A 52 3.40 -1.34 -17.16
N ALA A 53 4.00 -1.61 -18.32
CA ALA A 53 4.35 -0.57 -19.29
C ALA A 53 3.11 0.08 -19.93
N LEU A 54 2.01 -0.66 -20.11
CA LEU A 54 0.74 -0.17 -20.65
C LEU A 54 -0.07 0.66 -19.64
N HIS A 55 0.25 0.58 -18.35
CA HIS A 55 -0.45 1.29 -17.27
C HIS A 55 0.50 2.19 -16.45
N PRO A 56 1.16 3.20 -17.08
CA PRO A 56 2.14 4.06 -16.42
C PRO A 56 1.50 5.05 -15.41
N ASP A 57 0.19 5.22 -15.46
CA ASP A 57 -0.62 6.02 -14.55
C ASP A 57 -0.66 5.43 -13.13
N VAL A 58 -0.46 4.12 -13.01
CA VAL A 58 -0.32 3.44 -11.73
C VAL A 58 1.10 3.62 -11.22
N GLN A 59 1.25 4.09 -9.98
CA GLN A 59 2.56 4.41 -9.40
C GLN A 59 3.35 3.16 -8.93
N TRP A 60 3.58 2.19 -9.82
CA TRP A 60 4.29 0.94 -9.54
C TRP A 60 5.66 1.17 -8.86
N LYS A 61 6.46 2.10 -9.39
CA LYS A 61 7.79 2.41 -8.81
C LYS A 61 7.71 2.96 -7.38
N SER A 62 6.67 3.72 -7.05
CA SER A 62 6.47 4.28 -5.72
C SER A 62 6.17 3.18 -4.69
N MET A 63 5.39 2.18 -5.09
CA MET A 63 5.05 1.03 -4.24
C MET A 63 6.26 0.14 -3.93
N ARG A 64 7.12 -0.14 -4.92
CA ARG A 64 8.42 -0.81 -4.69
C ARG A 64 9.29 -0.05 -3.69
N GLY A 65 9.37 1.28 -3.81
CA GLY A 65 10.09 2.13 -2.86
C GLY A 65 9.52 2.06 -1.45
N MET A 66 8.20 1.98 -1.32
CA MET A 66 7.48 1.87 -0.06
C MET A 66 7.79 0.55 0.66
N ARG A 67 7.80 -0.58 -0.06
CA ARG A 67 8.26 -1.88 0.46
C ARG A 67 9.66 -1.77 1.06
N ASN A 68 10.60 -1.21 0.30
CA ASN A 68 12.00 -1.12 0.72
C ASN A 68 12.15 -0.24 1.97
N ARG A 69 11.39 0.86 2.06
CA ARG A 69 11.39 1.75 3.23
C ARG A 69 10.78 1.08 4.47
N MET A 70 9.73 0.26 4.31
CA MET A 70 9.08 -0.43 5.43
C MET A 70 9.82 -1.70 5.86
N ALA A 71 10.57 -2.35 4.96
CA ALA A 71 11.30 -3.58 5.24
C ALA A 71 12.69 -3.35 5.85
N HIS A 72 13.34 -2.20 5.59
CA HIS A 72 14.73 -1.95 6.01
C HIS A 72 14.93 -1.41 7.44
N GLY A 73 13.88 -1.31 8.26
CA GLY A 73 14.09 -1.05 9.68
C GLY A 73 12.81 -0.63 10.38
N TYR A 74 12.14 -1.57 11.04
CA TYR A 74 10.96 -1.31 11.89
C TYR A 74 11.20 -0.19 12.92
N PHE A 75 12.45 0.03 13.34
CA PHE A 75 12.84 1.06 14.29
C PHE A 75 12.90 2.48 13.70
N ASP A 76 13.07 2.62 12.38
CA ASP A 76 13.21 3.92 11.70
C ASP A 76 12.00 4.27 10.81
N ILE A 77 10.91 3.51 10.91
CA ILE A 77 9.68 3.80 10.15
C ILE A 77 9.07 5.08 10.70
N ASN A 78 9.07 6.12 9.86
CA ASN A 78 8.34 7.34 10.14
C ASN A 78 6.82 7.07 10.06
N LEU A 79 6.16 6.98 11.22
CA LEU A 79 4.73 6.70 11.33
C LEU A 79 3.84 7.83 10.81
N ASP A 80 4.35 9.07 10.72
CA ASP A 80 3.62 10.15 10.04
C ASP A 80 3.49 9.86 8.55
N ILE A 81 4.58 9.40 7.91
CA ILE A 81 4.56 8.99 6.50
C ILE A 81 3.63 7.79 6.30
N VAL A 82 3.65 6.83 7.22
CA VAL A 82 2.71 5.68 7.18
C VAL A 82 1.27 6.18 7.23
N TRP A 83 0.95 7.11 8.13
CA TRP A 83 -0.39 7.67 8.24
C TRP A 83 -0.81 8.39 6.95
N ASP A 84 0.04 9.24 6.39
CA ASP A 84 -0.27 9.96 5.15
C ASP A 84 -0.46 9.00 3.97
N THR A 85 0.34 7.93 3.93
CA THR A 85 0.20 6.84 2.94
C THR A 85 -1.17 6.16 3.04
N ILE A 86 -1.63 5.86 4.25
CA ILE A 86 -2.94 5.24 4.50
C ILE A 86 -4.08 6.16 4.00
N GLN A 87 -3.95 7.46 4.21
CA GLN A 87 -5.01 8.42 3.88
C GLN A 87 -5.05 8.79 2.40
N GLN A 88 -3.91 8.77 1.71
CA GLN A 88 -3.79 9.30 0.34
C GLN A 88 -3.47 8.21 -0.68
N SER A 89 -2.33 7.53 -0.51
CA SER A 89 -1.81 6.61 -1.52
C SER A 89 -2.60 5.30 -1.59
N ILE A 90 -2.98 4.73 -0.44
CA ILE A 90 -3.69 3.44 -0.39
C ILE A 90 -5.08 3.51 -1.05
N PRO A 91 -5.92 4.53 -0.80
CA PRO A 91 -7.21 4.67 -1.48
C PRO A 91 -7.07 4.87 -2.99
N ALA A 92 -6.14 5.74 -3.41
CA ALA A 92 -5.88 6.01 -4.83
C ALA A 92 -5.45 4.74 -5.57
N LEU A 93 -4.52 3.98 -4.99
CA LEU A 93 -4.09 2.70 -5.53
C LEU A 93 -5.26 1.70 -5.65
N GLY A 94 -6.11 1.62 -4.62
CA GLY A 94 -7.29 0.77 -4.64
C GLY A 94 -8.23 1.08 -5.80
N GLN A 95 -8.47 2.36 -6.07
CA GLN A 95 -9.28 2.80 -7.21
C GLN A 95 -8.63 2.44 -8.55
N GLN A 96 -7.32 2.69 -8.71
CA GLN A 96 -6.58 2.35 -9.92
C GLN A 96 -6.67 0.86 -10.24
N ILE A 97 -6.40 -0.01 -9.26
CA ILE A 97 -6.47 -1.47 -9.46
C ILE A 97 -7.90 -1.93 -9.80
N GLN A 98 -8.91 -1.33 -9.16
CA GLN A 98 -10.31 -1.65 -9.47
C GLN A 98 -10.66 -1.28 -10.91
N GLN A 99 -10.20 -0.12 -11.41
CA GLN A 99 -10.41 0.31 -12.79
C GLN A 99 -9.74 -0.65 -13.77
N LEU A 100 -8.49 -1.06 -13.53
CA LEU A 100 -7.80 -2.04 -14.37
C LEU A 100 -8.58 -3.35 -14.47
N ARG A 101 -9.12 -3.84 -13.34
CA ARG A 101 -9.90 -5.07 -13.32
C ARG A 101 -11.21 -4.97 -14.10
N GLN A 102 -11.82 -3.78 -14.17
CA GLN A 102 -13.06 -3.55 -14.91
C GLN A 102 -12.84 -3.36 -16.42
N HIS A 103 -11.67 -2.91 -16.85
CA HIS A 103 -11.34 -2.73 -18.27
C HIS A 103 -10.76 -3.99 -18.95
N GLN A 104 -10.57 -5.08 -18.19
CA GLN A 104 -10.19 -6.39 -18.70
C GLN A 104 -11.35 -7.41 -18.72
N GLY A 105 -12.59 -6.94 -18.49
CA GLY A 105 -13.81 -7.73 -18.58
C GLY A 105 -14.53 -7.55 -19.90
#